data_AF-A0A034V8W1-F1
#
_entry.id   AF-A0A034V8W1-F1
#
_cell.length_a   1.000
_cell.length_b   1.000
_cell.length_c   1.000
_cell.angle_alpha   90.00
_cell.angle_beta   90.00
_cell.angle_gamma   90.00
#
_symmetry.space_group_name_H-M   'P 1'
#
loop_
_entity.id
_entity.type
_entity.pdbx_description
1 polymer ?
#
loop_
_entity_poly.entity_id
_entity_poly.type
_entity_poly.pdbx_seq_one_letter_code
_entity_poly.pdbx_strand_id
1 'polypeptide(L)'
;MNFLGRADHTHSNPRHSSATPIHNNSYEYRQLESTPRTSHHTNTSHSRSVMYTRDWRSALRTPPTYRIGNRTLRFNFHFALLIICAVVLCFLFAYVRTGSQSSSDAAWLKTYSSSTHSSSSDKTAFNGAAQAYVAKYPLTAPFVGHANEVVYRIAIVADLDTNSKVLKKDGSTVWQSRLKKGHLTYRRSKPEITIQWDGGEPVILESSFSLKGRGMELSELVTFNGKLLSFDDRTGLVYDITNDKPIPWIILLDGNGRNSKGFKAEWATVKDQQLYVGSMGKEWTTSAGEFENENPMYVKVISPSGEVRSLDWAFNFKFLRQEAMKINWPGYMIHESGVWSHVQKKWYFLPRRCSREKYNETRDEHMGCNLLISADERFTNINTVTLDPANTTPTHGFSSFKFVPNTDDKIIVAIKSEELDGKTSTFITAFDTEGHTILPEQRIDTDLKYEGIEFI
;
A
#
# COMPACT_ATOMS: atom_id res chain seq x y z
N MET A 1 -18.49 7.08 63.40
CA MET A 1 -19.46 6.16 64.03
C MET A 1 -19.35 4.82 63.33
N ASN A 2 -19.09 3.78 64.12
CA ASN A 2 -18.85 2.38 63.73
C ASN A 2 -20.12 1.67 63.21
N PHE A 3 -19.93 0.65 62.36
CA PHE A 3 -20.26 -0.79 62.57
C PHE A 3 -20.21 -1.49 61.19
N LEU A 4 -19.18 -2.29 60.86
CA LEU A 4 -18.96 -3.74 61.13
C LEU A 4 -20.03 -4.69 60.55
N GLY A 5 -19.60 -5.60 59.67
CA GLY A 5 -20.32 -6.80 59.25
C GLY A 5 -19.54 -7.64 58.24
N ARG A 6 -18.93 -8.73 58.71
CA ARG A 6 -18.08 -9.71 58.00
C ARG A 6 -18.89 -11.00 57.75
N ALA A 7 -18.70 -11.69 56.62
CA ALA A 7 -18.81 -13.16 56.53
C ALA A 7 -18.22 -13.70 55.20
N ASP A 8 -17.52 -14.83 55.34
CA ASP A 8 -16.67 -15.54 54.39
C ASP A 8 -17.39 -16.60 53.50
N HIS A 9 -16.60 -17.22 52.61
CA HIS A 9 -16.64 -18.60 52.06
C HIS A 9 -17.07 -18.80 50.58
N THR A 10 -16.14 -19.02 49.63
CA THR A 10 -15.41 -20.26 49.17
C THR A 10 -16.05 -20.98 47.97
N HIS A 11 -15.28 -21.15 46.88
CA HIS A 11 -15.10 -22.37 46.05
C HIS A 11 -14.32 -22.00 44.77
N SER A 12 -13.02 -22.32 44.65
CA SER A 12 -12.39 -23.53 44.10
C SER A 12 -12.47 -23.70 42.57
N ASN A 13 -11.33 -23.49 41.88
CA ASN A 13 -10.97 -24.20 40.64
C ASN A 13 -9.47 -24.04 40.32
N PRO A 14 -8.69 -25.12 40.16
CA PRO A 14 -7.36 -25.07 39.59
C PRO A 14 -7.31 -25.79 38.23
N ARG A 15 -6.69 -25.18 37.22
CA ARG A 15 -6.15 -25.90 36.04
C ARG A 15 -4.87 -25.20 35.56
N HIS A 16 -3.73 -25.78 35.90
CA HIS A 16 -2.47 -25.61 35.17
C HIS A 16 -1.95 -27.00 34.84
N SER A 17 -1.80 -27.28 33.55
CA SER A 17 -1.25 -28.51 33.01
C SER A 17 0.14 -28.22 32.48
N SER A 18 1.15 -28.73 33.17
CA SER A 18 2.54 -28.86 32.71
C SER A 18 2.78 -30.32 32.34
N ALA A 19 3.31 -30.57 31.14
CA ALA A 19 3.73 -31.91 30.72
C ALA A 19 5.16 -31.84 30.17
N THR A 20 6.06 -32.53 30.86
CA THR A 20 7.37 -32.97 30.38
C THR A 20 7.33 -34.49 30.14
N PRO A 21 8.20 -35.03 29.26
CA PRO A 21 8.04 -36.37 28.68
C PRO A 21 8.93 -37.42 29.33
N ILE A 22 8.46 -38.67 29.45
CA ILE A 22 9.32 -39.84 29.70
C ILE A 22 8.84 -41.06 28.88
N HIS A 23 9.83 -41.66 28.23
CA HIS A 23 9.94 -42.96 27.56
C HIS A 23 9.23 -44.17 28.23
N ASN A 24 8.63 -45.06 27.42
CA ASN A 24 9.16 -46.41 27.13
C ASN A 24 8.14 -47.26 26.36
N ASN A 25 8.59 -47.92 25.28
CA ASN A 25 8.31 -49.33 25.06
C ASN A 25 9.27 -49.90 24.02
N SER A 26 10.12 -50.79 24.51
CA SER A 26 10.97 -51.70 23.76
C SER A 26 10.23 -53.03 23.54
N TYR A 27 10.35 -53.58 22.34
CA TYR A 27 10.36 -55.03 22.13
C TYR A 27 11.51 -55.35 21.18
N GLU A 28 12.52 -56.03 21.73
CA GLU A 28 13.61 -56.70 21.03
C GLU A 28 13.13 -58.00 20.38
N TYR A 29 13.75 -58.39 19.26
CA TYR A 29 14.16 -59.78 19.06
C TYR A 29 15.46 -59.88 18.22
N ARG A 30 16.52 -60.32 18.92
CA ARG A 30 17.71 -61.13 18.54
C ARG A 30 18.27 -61.10 17.11
N GLN A 31 19.52 -60.63 16.94
CA GLN A 31 20.81 -61.35 17.09
C GLN A 31 21.17 -62.26 15.90
N LEU A 32 22.30 -61.98 15.24
CA LEU A 32 23.53 -62.78 15.41
C LEU A 32 24.76 -62.04 14.85
N GLU A 33 25.83 -62.11 15.65
CA GLU A 33 27.17 -61.58 15.48
C GLU A 33 27.96 -62.27 14.35
N SER A 34 28.95 -61.58 13.79
CA SER A 34 30.37 -61.91 14.07
C SER A 34 31.34 -60.98 13.32
N THR A 35 32.48 -60.80 13.98
CA THR A 35 33.52 -59.78 13.83
C THR A 35 34.53 -60.02 12.70
N PRO A 36 35.35 -59.01 12.34
CA PRO A 36 36.29 -59.08 11.22
C PRO A 36 37.68 -59.55 11.67
N ARG A 37 38.44 -60.20 10.76
CA ARG A 37 39.90 -60.32 10.89
C ARG A 37 40.62 -60.33 9.53
N THR A 38 41.64 -59.49 9.47
CA THR A 38 42.75 -59.38 8.52
C THR A 38 43.62 -60.63 8.48
N SER A 39 44.26 -60.93 7.33
CA SER A 39 45.72 -61.08 7.16
C SER A 39 46.16 -61.84 5.88
N HIS A 40 47.13 -61.24 5.18
CA HIS A 40 48.34 -61.83 4.57
C HIS A 40 48.35 -62.93 3.46
N HIS A 41 49.14 -62.59 2.42
CA HIS A 41 50.22 -63.36 1.77
C HIS A 41 49.97 -64.36 0.59
N THR A 42 50.52 -63.94 -0.57
CA THR A 42 51.46 -64.63 -1.52
C THR A 42 51.05 -65.79 -2.46
N ASN A 43 51.51 -65.60 -3.71
CA ASN A 43 52.26 -66.52 -4.59
C ASN A 43 51.56 -67.54 -5.54
N THR A 44 51.62 -67.19 -6.83
CA THR A 44 52.20 -67.92 -8.00
C THR A 44 51.79 -69.32 -8.46
N SER A 45 51.88 -69.48 -9.80
CA SER A 45 52.06 -70.68 -10.66
C SER A 45 50.78 -71.41 -11.14
N HIS A 46 50.42 -71.35 -12.44
CA HIS A 46 50.88 -72.14 -13.60
C HIS A 46 50.55 -73.65 -13.55
N SER A 47 49.63 -74.12 -14.41
CA SER A 47 49.85 -75.31 -15.26
C SER A 47 48.75 -75.48 -16.32
N ARG A 48 49.15 -76.02 -17.48
CA ARG A 48 48.40 -76.38 -18.71
C ARG A 48 48.04 -77.87 -18.70
N SER A 49 47.01 -78.27 -19.47
CA SER A 49 46.92 -79.56 -20.21
C SER A 49 45.70 -79.57 -21.15
N VAL A 50 45.84 -79.38 -22.48
CA VAL A 50 45.74 -80.37 -23.61
C VAL A 50 44.37 -81.10 -23.68
N MET A 51 43.41 -80.73 -24.54
CA MET A 51 43.19 -81.00 -26.00
C MET A 51 42.68 -82.41 -26.34
N TYR A 52 41.49 -82.55 -26.96
CA TYR A 52 41.17 -83.61 -27.93
C TYR A 52 40.00 -83.24 -28.88
N THR A 53 40.34 -83.33 -30.18
CA THR A 53 39.57 -83.74 -31.39
C THR A 53 38.42 -82.93 -32.02
N ARG A 54 38.59 -82.81 -33.34
CA ARG A 54 37.75 -82.24 -34.41
C ARG A 54 36.67 -83.24 -34.87
N ASP A 55 35.60 -82.74 -35.49
CA ASP A 55 34.96 -83.22 -36.74
C ASP A 55 33.73 -82.33 -37.02
N TRP A 56 33.72 -81.38 -37.97
CA TRP A 56 33.71 -81.38 -39.45
C TRP A 56 32.46 -82.01 -40.12
N ARG A 57 31.59 -81.11 -40.62
CA ARG A 57 30.64 -81.25 -41.74
C ARG A 57 29.32 -82.03 -41.55
N SER A 58 28.34 -81.36 -40.94
CA SER A 58 26.99 -81.17 -41.54
C SER A 58 26.03 -80.75 -40.41
N ALA A 59 25.48 -79.55 -40.40
CA ALA A 59 24.23 -79.36 -41.12
C ALA A 59 24.03 -77.89 -41.50
N LEU A 60 23.71 -77.73 -42.78
CA LEU A 60 23.33 -76.49 -43.43
C LEU A 60 22.09 -75.87 -42.77
N ARG A 61 22.02 -74.54 -42.82
CA ARG A 61 20.91 -73.64 -42.47
C ARG A 61 20.81 -73.28 -40.98
N THR A 62 21.32 -72.11 -40.61
CA THR A 62 20.61 -71.05 -39.85
C THR A 62 21.54 -69.83 -39.59
N PRO A 63 21.01 -68.61 -39.47
CA PRO A 63 21.71 -67.34 -39.77
C PRO A 63 22.78 -66.92 -38.73
N PRO A 64 23.69 -65.99 -39.08
CA PRO A 64 24.85 -65.66 -38.27
C PRO A 64 24.49 -64.95 -36.96
N THR A 65 24.95 -65.53 -35.86
CA THR A 65 24.97 -64.91 -34.52
C THR A 65 26.03 -63.83 -34.46
N TYR A 66 25.62 -62.57 -34.30
CA TYR A 66 26.53 -61.44 -34.11
C TYR A 66 27.14 -61.50 -32.71
N ARG A 67 28.47 -61.62 -32.60
CA ARG A 67 29.18 -61.61 -31.30
C ARG A 67 29.65 -60.20 -31.00
N ILE A 68 29.08 -59.63 -29.95
CA ILE A 68 29.37 -58.32 -29.35
C ILE A 68 30.88 -58.18 -29.06
N GLY A 69 31.48 -57.13 -29.62
CA GLY A 69 32.79 -56.65 -29.24
C GLY A 69 32.74 -56.01 -27.86
N ASN A 70 33.42 -56.66 -26.92
CA ASN A 70 33.60 -56.22 -25.54
C ASN A 70 34.50 -54.97 -25.50
N ARG A 71 33.89 -53.77 -25.52
CA ARG A 71 34.60 -52.55 -25.14
C ARG A 71 34.52 -52.43 -23.62
N THR A 72 35.58 -52.88 -22.96
CA THR A 72 35.78 -52.68 -21.52
C THR A 72 35.85 -51.18 -21.23
N LEU A 73 34.72 -50.59 -20.83
CA LEU A 73 34.67 -49.29 -20.18
C LEU A 73 35.46 -49.39 -18.87
N ARG A 74 36.72 -48.95 -18.90
CA ARG A 74 37.51 -48.77 -17.67
C ARG A 74 36.89 -47.61 -16.90
N PHE A 75 35.97 -47.95 -16.00
CA PHE A 75 35.36 -46.99 -15.10
C PHE A 75 36.43 -46.56 -14.09
N ASN A 76 37.08 -45.43 -14.35
CA ASN A 76 38.02 -44.86 -13.41
C ASN A 76 37.20 -44.38 -12.21
N PHE A 77 37.26 -45.13 -11.10
CA PHE A 77 36.44 -44.87 -9.91
C PHE A 77 36.61 -43.44 -9.40
N HIS A 78 37.80 -42.85 -9.52
CA HIS A 78 38.04 -41.46 -9.16
C HIS A 78 37.31 -40.46 -10.08
N PHE A 79 37.20 -40.77 -11.38
CA PHE A 79 36.45 -39.96 -12.33
C PHE A 79 34.94 -40.09 -12.10
N ALA A 80 34.46 -41.30 -11.81
CA ALA A 80 33.07 -41.53 -11.43
C ALA A 80 32.69 -40.81 -10.13
N LEU A 81 33.58 -40.85 -9.12
CA LEU A 81 33.40 -40.13 -7.86
C LEU A 81 33.35 -38.61 -8.08
N LEU A 82 34.21 -38.08 -8.95
CA LEU A 82 34.19 -36.65 -9.34
C LEU A 82 32.86 -36.25 -9.98
N ILE A 83 32.34 -37.08 -10.90
CA ILE A 83 31.03 -36.84 -11.52
C ILE A 83 29.92 -36.90 -10.48
N ILE A 84 29.94 -37.87 -9.57
CA ILE A 84 28.93 -37.99 -8.50
C ILE A 84 28.99 -36.78 -7.56
N CYS A 85 30.19 -36.34 -7.14
CA CYS A 85 30.35 -35.13 -6.34
C CYS A 85 29.86 -33.88 -7.08
N ALA A 86 30.12 -33.77 -8.38
CA ALA A 86 29.62 -32.66 -9.18
C ALA A 86 28.09 -32.68 -9.30
N VAL A 87 27.48 -33.85 -9.48
CA VAL A 87 26.02 -34.01 -9.50
C VAL A 87 25.42 -33.68 -8.14
N VAL A 88 26.02 -34.13 -7.03
CA VAL A 88 25.58 -33.81 -5.68
C VAL A 88 25.73 -32.31 -5.40
N LEU A 89 26.80 -31.66 -5.85
CA LEU A 89 26.96 -30.21 -5.77
C LEU A 89 25.93 -29.46 -6.63
N CYS A 90 25.62 -29.95 -7.83
CA CYS A 90 24.55 -29.39 -8.67
C CYS A 90 23.18 -29.55 -8.03
N PHE A 91 22.91 -30.70 -7.39
CA PHE A 91 21.67 -30.94 -6.64
C PHE A 91 21.60 -30.10 -5.37
N LEU A 92 22.69 -29.95 -4.62
CA LEU A 92 22.77 -29.04 -3.48
C LEU A 92 22.59 -27.59 -3.93
N PHE A 93 23.19 -27.18 -5.05
CA PHE A 93 23.01 -25.85 -5.62
C PHE A 93 21.57 -25.63 -6.08
N ALA A 94 20.94 -26.61 -6.72
CA ALA A 94 19.53 -26.55 -7.09
C ALA A 94 18.62 -26.53 -5.85
N TYR A 95 18.94 -27.33 -4.83
CA TYR A 95 18.19 -27.42 -3.57
C TYR A 95 18.30 -26.15 -2.73
N VAL A 96 19.50 -25.57 -2.63
CA VAL A 96 19.74 -24.25 -2.02
C VAL A 96 19.07 -23.16 -2.85
N ARG A 97 19.04 -23.26 -4.19
CA ARG A 97 18.28 -22.33 -5.04
C ARG A 97 16.76 -22.43 -4.86
N THR A 98 16.23 -23.60 -4.49
CA THR A 98 14.81 -23.79 -4.15
C THR A 98 14.49 -23.57 -2.67
N GLY A 99 15.49 -23.61 -1.79
CA GLY A 99 15.37 -23.57 -0.33
C GLY A 99 15.95 -22.31 0.35
N SER A 100 16.63 -21.43 -0.38
CA SER A 100 17.05 -20.12 0.11
C SER A 100 15.94 -19.10 -0.06
N GLN A 101 14.90 -19.21 0.77
CA GLN A 101 14.20 -18.01 1.24
C GLN A 101 15.08 -17.37 2.32
N SER A 102 16.18 -16.74 1.89
CA SER A 102 16.95 -15.84 2.73
C SER A 102 16.57 -14.42 2.35
N SER A 103 16.02 -13.71 3.33
CA SER A 103 15.70 -12.28 3.33
C SER A 103 16.87 -11.45 2.80
N SER A 104 16.71 -10.83 1.63
CA SER A 104 17.47 -9.63 1.23
C SER A 104 16.90 -9.05 -0.08
N ASP A 105 16.26 -7.89 0.04
CA ASP A 105 16.26 -6.67 -0.79
C ASP A 105 16.19 -6.72 -2.34
N ALA A 106 16.16 -7.88 -3.00
CA ALA A 106 16.20 -7.96 -4.46
C ALA A 106 14.97 -8.63 -5.10
N ALA A 107 14.04 -9.16 -4.30
CA ALA A 107 12.83 -9.80 -4.81
C ALA A 107 11.78 -8.78 -5.32
N TRP A 108 11.73 -7.59 -4.73
CA TRP A 108 10.77 -6.55 -5.13
C TRP A 108 11.06 -5.97 -6.53
N LEU A 109 12.34 -5.92 -6.94
CA LEU A 109 12.78 -5.38 -8.23
C LEU A 109 12.34 -6.24 -9.41
N LYS A 110 12.25 -7.56 -9.23
CA LYS A 110 11.82 -8.49 -10.29
C LYS A 110 10.31 -8.44 -10.54
N THR A 111 9.51 -8.21 -9.50
CA THR A 111 8.06 -8.01 -9.66
C THR A 111 7.76 -6.68 -10.35
N TYR A 112 8.57 -5.64 -10.10
CA TYR A 112 8.39 -4.31 -10.70
C TYR A 112 8.53 -4.27 -12.24
N SER A 113 9.43 -5.07 -12.81
CA SER A 113 9.58 -5.16 -14.28
C SER A 113 8.41 -5.89 -14.97
N SER A 114 7.56 -6.60 -14.23
CA SER A 114 6.42 -7.34 -14.79
C SER A 114 5.06 -6.68 -14.51
N SER A 115 4.96 -5.83 -13.47
CA SER A 115 3.73 -5.07 -13.16
C SER A 115 3.62 -3.73 -13.88
N THR A 116 4.72 -3.20 -14.44
CA THR A 116 4.74 -1.93 -15.19
C THR A 116 4.53 -2.11 -16.70
N HIS A 117 4.44 -3.35 -17.20
CA HIS A 117 3.96 -3.63 -18.55
C HIS A 117 2.42 -3.68 -18.57
N SER A 118 1.76 -2.55 -18.28
CA SER A 118 0.43 -2.35 -18.86
C SER A 118 0.64 -2.04 -20.34
N SER A 119 0.59 -3.09 -21.15
CA SER A 119 0.32 -2.97 -22.58
C SER A 119 -0.84 -2.00 -22.77
N SER A 120 -0.65 -1.01 -23.63
CA SER A 120 -1.73 -0.15 -24.14
C SER A 120 -2.88 -1.03 -24.60
N SER A 121 -3.90 -1.17 -23.77
CA SER A 121 -5.06 -2.00 -24.08
C SER A 121 -5.86 -1.29 -25.16
N ASP A 122 -6.02 -2.02 -26.26
CA ASP A 122 -6.77 -1.69 -27.46
C ASP A 122 -8.08 -0.94 -27.19
N LYS A 123 -8.35 0.00 -28.10
CA LYS A 123 -9.66 0.61 -28.30
C LYS A 123 -10.66 -0.47 -28.70
N THR A 124 -11.26 -1.14 -27.72
CA THR A 124 -12.49 -1.90 -27.96
C THR A 124 -13.65 -0.90 -27.99
N ALA A 125 -14.31 -0.81 -29.14
CA ALA A 125 -15.49 0.01 -29.31
C ALA A 125 -16.66 -0.63 -28.57
N PHE A 126 -16.96 -0.13 -27.37
CA PHE A 126 -18.23 -0.42 -26.72
C PHE A 126 -19.33 0.33 -27.48
N ASN A 127 -20.19 -0.43 -28.17
CA ASN A 127 -21.44 0.03 -28.76
C ASN A 127 -22.46 0.32 -27.66
N GLY A 128 -22.35 1.50 -27.10
CA GLY A 128 -23.32 2.19 -26.26
C GLY A 128 -22.73 3.58 -26.11
N ALA A 129 -23.44 4.64 -26.53
CA ALA A 129 -22.90 5.99 -26.63
C ALA A 129 -22.12 6.34 -25.35
N ALA A 130 -20.78 6.22 -25.42
CA ALA A 130 -19.93 6.44 -24.27
C ALA A 130 -20.15 7.88 -23.88
N GLN A 131 -20.79 8.10 -22.73
CA GLN A 131 -21.09 9.44 -22.26
C GLN A 131 -19.75 10.19 -22.18
N ALA A 132 -19.63 11.25 -22.97
CA ALA A 132 -18.38 11.98 -23.09
C ALA A 132 -17.94 12.50 -21.72
N TYR A 133 -16.65 12.37 -21.40
CA TYR A 133 -16.09 12.86 -20.15
C TYR A 133 -16.32 14.37 -20.00
N VAL A 134 -16.90 14.80 -18.88
CA VAL A 134 -17.13 16.21 -18.57
C VAL A 134 -15.90 16.77 -17.86
N ALA A 135 -15.02 17.41 -18.63
CA ALA A 135 -13.77 17.98 -18.15
C ALA A 135 -13.90 19.37 -17.47
N LYS A 136 -15.11 19.78 -17.07
CA LYS A 136 -15.36 21.08 -16.46
C LYS A 136 -14.66 21.16 -15.10
N TYR A 137 -13.67 22.04 -14.98
CA TYR A 137 -12.95 22.30 -13.74
C TYR A 137 -12.41 23.75 -13.71
N PRO A 138 -12.61 24.51 -12.62
CA PRO A 138 -13.50 24.22 -11.48
C PRO A 138 -14.99 24.08 -11.90
N LEU A 139 -15.85 23.56 -11.00
CA LEU A 139 -17.27 23.39 -11.31
C LEU A 139 -18.01 24.74 -11.41
N THR A 140 -17.57 25.75 -10.67
CA THR A 140 -18.01 27.14 -10.75
C THR A 140 -16.98 27.94 -11.55
N ALA A 141 -17.44 28.71 -12.53
CA ALA A 141 -16.54 29.54 -13.32
C ALA A 141 -15.86 30.60 -12.42
N PRO A 142 -14.53 30.76 -12.50
CA PRO A 142 -13.85 31.79 -11.73
C PRO A 142 -14.26 33.18 -12.19
N PHE A 143 -14.28 34.13 -11.24
CA PHE A 143 -14.51 35.54 -11.52
C PHE A 143 -13.18 36.28 -11.60
N VAL A 144 -12.99 37.11 -12.62
CA VAL A 144 -11.81 37.98 -12.75
C VAL A 144 -12.18 39.38 -12.27
N GLY A 145 -11.57 39.80 -11.17
CA GLY A 145 -11.79 41.10 -10.54
C GLY A 145 -10.84 42.19 -11.04
N HIS A 146 -10.82 43.30 -10.32
CA HIS A 146 -9.88 44.39 -10.57
C HIS A 146 -8.42 43.95 -10.28
N ALA A 147 -7.44 44.66 -10.84
CA ALA A 147 -6.01 44.43 -10.58
C ALA A 147 -5.48 43.01 -10.89
N ASN A 148 -6.09 42.29 -11.83
CA ASN A 148 -5.70 40.93 -12.24
C ASN A 148 -5.84 39.90 -11.09
N GLU A 149 -6.84 40.10 -10.25
CA GLU A 149 -7.30 39.14 -9.25
C GLU A 149 -8.22 38.11 -9.89
N VAL A 150 -8.03 36.84 -9.53
CA VAL A 150 -8.93 35.76 -9.91
C VAL A 150 -9.52 35.17 -8.64
N VAL A 151 -10.84 35.16 -8.56
CA VAL A 151 -11.60 34.64 -7.42
C VAL A 151 -12.16 33.28 -7.80
N TYR A 152 -11.80 32.27 -7.01
CA TYR A 152 -12.26 30.91 -7.17
C TYR A 152 -13.20 30.52 -6.04
N ARG A 153 -14.25 29.77 -6.38
CA ARG A 153 -15.08 29.12 -5.38
C ARG A 153 -14.33 27.90 -4.85
N ILE A 154 -14.29 27.75 -3.53
CA ILE A 154 -13.65 26.61 -2.87
C ILE A 154 -14.59 25.97 -1.85
N ALA A 155 -14.35 24.71 -1.55
CA ALA A 155 -14.97 24.01 -0.44
C ALA A 155 -13.97 23.14 0.31
N ILE A 156 -14.24 22.92 1.59
CA ILE A 156 -13.57 21.95 2.43
C ILE A 156 -14.59 21.01 3.08
N VAL A 157 -14.22 19.73 3.22
CA VAL A 157 -15.08 18.68 3.80
C VAL A 157 -14.47 18.11 5.08
N ALA A 158 -15.31 17.88 6.09
CA ALA A 158 -14.89 17.46 7.42
C ALA A 158 -14.96 15.94 7.60
N ASP A 159 -13.93 15.40 8.23
CA ASP A 159 -14.01 14.12 8.92
C ASP A 159 -14.24 14.38 10.41
N LEU A 160 -15.30 13.79 10.96
CA LEU A 160 -15.65 13.93 12.38
C LEU A 160 -15.26 12.69 13.20
N ASP A 161 -14.52 11.76 12.60
CA ASP A 161 -14.20 10.46 13.16
C ASP A 161 -15.47 9.79 13.71
N THR A 162 -15.37 9.26 14.93
CA THR A 162 -16.49 8.61 15.63
C THR A 162 -17.61 9.58 16.05
N ASN A 163 -17.34 10.90 16.07
CA ASN A 163 -18.34 11.93 16.37
C ASN A 163 -19.29 12.23 15.21
N SER A 164 -19.06 11.62 14.03
CA SER A 164 -19.99 11.64 12.90
C SER A 164 -21.36 11.04 13.24
N LYS A 165 -21.43 10.11 14.20
CA LYS A 165 -22.65 9.36 14.55
C LYS A 165 -23.67 10.23 15.30
N VAL A 166 -24.90 10.28 14.80
CA VAL A 166 -26.02 11.03 15.37
C VAL A 166 -27.24 10.11 15.60
N LEU A 167 -27.75 10.10 16.82
CA LEU A 167 -29.02 9.45 17.16
C LEU A 167 -30.18 10.45 16.94
N LYS A 168 -31.07 10.13 16.01
CA LYS A 168 -32.27 10.92 15.73
C LYS A 168 -33.34 10.71 16.79
N LYS A 169 -34.30 11.64 16.86
CA LYS A 169 -35.41 11.60 17.83
C LYS A 169 -36.31 10.38 17.67
N ASP A 170 -36.38 9.82 16.46
CA ASP A 170 -37.14 8.60 16.15
C ASP A 170 -36.40 7.30 16.49
N GLY A 171 -35.19 7.39 17.07
CA GLY A 171 -34.34 6.25 17.42
C GLY A 171 -33.47 5.75 16.27
N SER A 172 -33.59 6.31 15.06
CA SER A 172 -32.70 5.97 13.95
C SER A 172 -31.29 6.55 14.16
N THR A 173 -30.27 5.83 13.71
CA THR A 173 -28.89 6.31 13.70
C THR A 173 -28.52 6.75 12.29
N VAL A 174 -27.94 7.94 12.18
CA VAL A 174 -27.31 8.43 10.94
C VAL A 174 -25.89 8.86 11.23
N TRP A 175 -25.13 9.12 10.18
CA TRP A 175 -23.80 9.69 10.26
C TRP A 175 -23.76 11.00 9.47
N GLN A 176 -22.98 11.96 9.96
CA GLN A 176 -22.90 13.31 9.41
C GLN A 176 -21.46 13.75 9.20
N SER A 177 -21.26 14.54 8.13
CA SER A 177 -20.08 15.34 7.85
C SER A 177 -20.51 16.81 7.63
N ARG A 178 -19.53 17.71 7.44
CA ARG A 178 -19.70 19.14 7.23
C ARG A 178 -18.98 19.59 5.97
N LEU A 179 -19.68 20.33 5.11
CA LEU A 179 -19.11 20.97 3.93
C LEU A 179 -19.11 22.49 4.15
N LYS A 180 -17.91 23.07 4.32
CA LYS A 180 -17.74 24.51 4.46
C LYS A 180 -17.24 25.09 3.14
N LYS A 181 -17.88 26.17 2.69
CA LYS A 181 -17.56 26.80 1.41
C LYS A 181 -16.99 28.21 1.62
N GLY A 182 -16.20 28.65 0.65
CA GLY A 182 -15.57 29.98 0.67
C GLY A 182 -15.08 30.39 -0.70
N HIS A 183 -14.23 31.41 -0.72
CA HIS A 183 -13.58 31.94 -1.90
C HIS A 183 -12.08 32.05 -1.66
N LEU A 184 -11.31 31.69 -2.67
CA LEU A 184 -9.88 31.95 -2.74
C LEU A 184 -9.64 33.03 -3.80
N THR A 185 -9.06 34.15 -3.39
CA THR A 185 -8.65 35.22 -4.30
C THR A 185 -7.15 35.12 -4.52
N TYR A 186 -6.72 34.97 -5.78
CA TYR A 186 -5.32 34.97 -6.18
C TYR A 186 -5.00 36.21 -7.01
N ARG A 187 -4.05 37.02 -6.56
CA ARG A 187 -3.55 38.19 -7.28
C ARG A 187 -2.33 37.79 -8.11
N ARG A 188 -2.42 37.93 -9.44
CA ARG A 188 -1.33 37.51 -10.35
C ARG A 188 -0.16 38.50 -10.42
N SER A 189 -0.45 39.79 -10.24
CA SER A 189 0.54 40.88 -10.34
C SER A 189 1.56 40.88 -9.19
N LYS A 190 1.13 40.37 -8.03
CA LYS A 190 1.93 40.12 -6.84
C LYS A 190 1.36 38.85 -6.22
N PRO A 191 2.11 37.72 -6.18
CA PRO A 191 1.59 36.43 -5.72
C PRO A 191 1.13 36.57 -4.27
N GLU A 192 -0.17 36.73 -4.10
CA GLU A 192 -0.84 36.97 -2.84
C GLU A 192 -2.16 36.21 -2.91
N ILE A 193 -2.46 35.47 -1.85
CA ILE A 193 -3.67 34.68 -1.72
C ILE A 193 -4.44 35.17 -0.50
N THR A 194 -5.75 35.31 -0.65
CA THR A 194 -6.67 35.60 0.46
C THR A 194 -7.80 34.59 0.45
N ILE A 195 -8.18 34.13 1.64
CA ILE A 195 -9.28 33.17 1.84
C ILE A 195 -10.41 33.87 2.57
N GLN A 196 -11.62 33.76 2.04
CA GLN A 196 -12.83 34.26 2.69
C GLN A 196 -13.87 33.13 2.76
N TRP A 197 -14.25 32.74 3.97
CA TRP A 197 -15.30 31.75 4.17
C TRP A 197 -16.68 32.38 4.10
N ASP A 198 -17.66 31.60 3.64
CA ASP A 198 -19.06 32.03 3.70
C ASP A 198 -19.51 32.18 5.17
N GLY A 199 -20.41 33.12 5.40
CA GLY A 199 -21.07 33.27 6.69
C GLY A 199 -22.08 32.16 6.96
N GLY A 200 -22.35 31.88 8.24
CA GLY A 200 -23.26 30.83 8.69
C GLY A 200 -22.58 29.48 8.92
N GLU A 201 -23.39 28.51 9.32
CA GLU A 201 -22.92 27.15 9.64
C GLU A 201 -22.58 26.34 8.38
N PRO A 202 -21.57 25.45 8.42
CA PRO A 202 -21.31 24.51 7.35
C PRO A 202 -22.52 23.64 6.99
N VAL A 203 -22.64 23.29 5.71
CA VAL A 203 -23.69 22.42 5.21
C VAL A 203 -23.55 21.02 5.82
N ILE A 204 -24.66 20.45 6.28
CA ILE A 204 -24.70 19.07 6.81
C ILE A 204 -24.81 18.09 5.65
N LEU A 205 -23.84 17.19 5.55
CA LEU A 205 -23.93 16.01 4.69
C LEU A 205 -24.32 14.82 5.57
N GLU A 206 -25.43 14.14 5.25
CA GLU A 206 -25.98 13.07 6.08
C GLU A 206 -26.22 11.79 5.28
N SER A 207 -25.86 10.64 5.87
CA SER A 207 -26.08 9.31 5.32
C SER A 207 -26.46 8.32 6.42
N SER A 208 -27.24 7.30 6.06
CA SER A 208 -27.55 6.16 6.92
C SER A 208 -26.63 4.96 6.67
N PHE A 209 -25.75 5.03 5.66
CA PHE A 209 -24.79 3.97 5.39
C PHE A 209 -23.65 4.01 6.43
N SER A 210 -23.31 2.83 6.95
CA SER A 210 -22.18 2.66 7.86
C SER A 210 -21.59 1.26 7.72
N LEU A 211 -20.35 1.12 8.17
CA LEU A 211 -19.67 -0.15 8.32
C LEU A 211 -19.15 -0.24 9.75
N LYS A 212 -19.58 -1.27 10.49
CA LYS A 212 -19.28 -1.45 11.92
C LYS A 212 -19.65 -0.21 12.76
N GLY A 213 -20.73 0.48 12.40
CA GLY A 213 -21.25 1.63 13.14
C GLY A 213 -20.51 2.95 12.94
N ARG A 214 -19.65 3.03 11.92
CA ARG A 214 -18.93 4.24 11.47
C ARG A 214 -19.26 4.56 10.01
N GLY A 215 -19.30 5.84 9.65
CA GLY A 215 -19.61 6.30 8.29
C GLY A 215 -19.59 7.83 8.20
N MET A 216 -19.64 8.38 6.99
CA MET A 216 -19.48 9.82 6.73
C MET A 216 -18.22 10.45 7.32
N GLU A 217 -17.15 9.66 7.43
CA GLU A 217 -15.81 10.10 7.79
C GLU A 217 -15.10 10.43 6.47
N LEU A 218 -15.31 11.68 6.02
CA LEU A 218 -15.02 12.10 4.66
C LEU A 218 -13.60 12.66 4.53
N SER A 219 -12.70 11.87 3.95
CA SER A 219 -11.25 12.12 4.01
C SER A 219 -10.62 12.73 2.76
N GLU A 220 -11.41 13.16 1.76
CA GLU A 220 -10.91 13.95 0.61
C GLU A 220 -12.09 14.58 -0.16
N LEU A 221 -11.80 15.61 -0.96
CA LEU A 221 -12.72 16.26 -1.89
C LEU A 221 -12.07 16.39 -3.29
N VAL A 222 -12.76 15.93 -4.34
CA VAL A 222 -12.25 15.99 -5.72
C VAL A 222 -13.34 16.23 -6.76
N THR A 223 -13.05 17.05 -7.77
CA THR A 223 -13.91 17.18 -8.96
C THR A 223 -13.55 16.13 -10.01
N PHE A 224 -14.52 15.31 -10.40
CA PHE A 224 -14.34 14.28 -11.43
C PHE A 224 -15.59 14.13 -12.31
N ASN A 225 -15.41 14.17 -13.63
CA ASN A 225 -16.49 13.99 -14.60
C ASN A 225 -17.72 14.88 -14.34
N GLY A 226 -17.48 16.16 -14.04
CA GLY A 226 -18.54 17.14 -13.75
C GLY A 226 -19.24 16.96 -12.40
N LYS A 227 -18.71 16.12 -11.51
CA LYS A 227 -19.23 15.89 -10.16
C LYS A 227 -18.23 16.32 -9.10
N LEU A 228 -18.72 16.75 -7.95
CA LEU A 228 -17.93 16.90 -6.73
C LEU A 228 -18.06 15.62 -5.90
N LEU A 229 -16.94 14.94 -5.66
CA LEU A 229 -16.91 13.64 -4.99
C LEU A 229 -16.18 13.73 -3.65
N SER A 230 -16.65 12.94 -2.68
CA SER A 230 -15.96 12.73 -1.40
C SER A 230 -16.03 11.27 -0.97
N PHE A 231 -15.15 10.85 -0.07
CA PHE A 231 -14.83 9.45 0.18
C PHE A 231 -14.94 9.13 1.66
N ASP A 232 -15.80 8.17 2.01
CA ASP A 232 -15.91 7.67 3.38
C ASP A 232 -14.85 6.59 3.62
N ASP A 233 -13.85 6.91 4.44
CA ASP A 233 -12.68 6.07 4.74
C ASP A 233 -13.03 4.79 5.54
N ARG A 234 -14.28 4.67 6.01
CA ARG A 234 -14.75 3.53 6.79
C ARG A 234 -15.48 2.54 5.92
N THR A 235 -16.47 3.04 5.19
CA THR A 235 -17.31 2.21 4.33
C THR A 235 -16.65 1.93 2.98
N GLY A 236 -15.72 2.80 2.55
CA GLY A 236 -15.19 2.81 1.19
C GLY A 236 -16.17 3.39 0.17
N LEU A 237 -17.30 3.97 0.61
CA LEU A 237 -18.26 4.60 -0.29
C LEU A 237 -17.71 5.92 -0.85
N VAL A 238 -17.84 6.07 -2.17
CA VAL A 238 -17.65 7.34 -2.86
C VAL A 238 -19.01 8.01 -3.02
N TYR A 239 -19.15 9.21 -2.51
CA TYR A 239 -20.37 10.01 -2.58
C TYR A 239 -20.23 11.11 -3.63
N ASP A 240 -21.25 11.26 -4.48
CA ASP A 240 -21.49 12.49 -5.24
C ASP A 240 -22.19 13.49 -4.33
N ILE A 241 -21.54 14.63 -4.09
CA ILE A 241 -22.03 15.70 -3.23
C ILE A 241 -22.29 17.00 -3.99
N THR A 242 -22.36 16.96 -5.33
CA THR A 242 -22.47 18.14 -6.21
C THR A 242 -23.63 19.07 -5.81
N ASN A 243 -24.74 18.50 -5.33
CA ASN A 243 -25.93 19.24 -4.91
C ASN A 243 -26.08 19.31 -3.38
N ASP A 244 -24.97 19.33 -2.64
CA ASP A 244 -24.95 19.43 -1.17
C ASP A 244 -25.68 18.27 -0.47
N LYS A 245 -25.83 17.15 -1.17
CA LYS A 245 -26.46 15.93 -0.69
C LYS A 245 -25.58 14.74 -1.05
N PRO A 246 -25.15 13.92 -0.08
CA PRO A 246 -24.30 12.76 -0.37
C PRO A 246 -25.12 11.63 -0.99
N ILE A 247 -24.91 11.40 -2.28
CA ILE A 247 -25.50 10.28 -3.03
C ILE A 247 -24.42 9.22 -3.25
N PRO A 248 -24.55 7.99 -2.70
CA PRO A 248 -23.60 6.93 -2.97
C PRO A 248 -23.48 6.66 -4.46
N TRP A 249 -22.26 6.60 -4.97
CA TRP A 249 -21.98 6.28 -6.37
C TRP A 249 -21.40 4.87 -6.52
N ILE A 250 -20.27 4.60 -5.86
CA ILE A 250 -19.56 3.32 -5.90
C ILE A 250 -18.97 2.98 -4.53
N ILE A 251 -18.64 1.70 -4.32
CA ILE A 251 -17.94 1.22 -3.13
C ILE A 251 -16.56 0.69 -3.50
N LEU A 252 -15.55 1.04 -2.70
CA LEU A 252 -14.17 0.62 -2.84
C LEU A 252 -13.83 -0.35 -1.70
N LEU A 253 -13.39 -1.56 -2.05
CA LEU A 253 -12.99 -2.58 -1.07
C LEU A 253 -11.48 -2.59 -0.86
N ASP A 254 -11.05 -2.95 0.34
CA ASP A 254 -9.66 -2.83 0.80
C ASP A 254 -8.64 -3.63 -0.05
N GLY A 255 -7.38 -3.18 -0.06
CA GLY A 255 -6.26 -3.84 -0.73
C GLY A 255 -6.49 -4.05 -2.24
N ASN A 256 -6.41 -5.29 -2.71
CA ASN A 256 -6.66 -5.62 -4.11
C ASN A 256 -8.16 -5.61 -4.53
N GLY A 257 -9.08 -5.30 -3.61
CA GLY A 257 -10.53 -5.29 -3.85
C GLY A 257 -11.24 -6.61 -3.56
N ARG A 258 -10.55 -7.60 -2.99
CA ARG A 258 -11.14 -8.90 -2.58
C ARG A 258 -11.29 -9.03 -1.05
N ASN A 259 -11.41 -7.91 -0.36
CA ASN A 259 -11.61 -7.85 1.10
C ASN A 259 -13.05 -7.44 1.42
N SER A 260 -13.60 -7.89 2.54
CA SER A 260 -14.91 -7.46 3.04
C SER A 260 -14.89 -6.10 3.75
N LYS A 261 -13.71 -5.54 4.03
CA LYS A 261 -13.50 -4.21 4.62
C LYS A 261 -13.58 -3.13 3.52
N GLY A 262 -14.15 -1.97 3.87
CA GLY A 262 -14.06 -0.77 3.05
C GLY A 262 -12.61 -0.30 2.90
N PHE A 263 -12.29 0.22 1.72
CA PHE A 263 -10.99 0.84 1.47
C PHE A 263 -10.90 2.16 2.23
N LYS A 264 -9.86 2.31 3.06
CA LYS A 264 -9.59 3.54 3.80
C LYS A 264 -8.99 4.58 2.87
N ALA A 265 -9.86 5.28 2.14
CA ALA A 265 -9.48 6.30 1.17
C ALA A 265 -9.03 7.58 1.89
N GLU A 266 -7.86 8.10 1.52
CA GLU A 266 -7.21 9.23 2.20
C GLU A 266 -6.87 10.37 1.24
N TRP A 267 -6.81 10.10 -0.06
CA TRP A 267 -6.51 11.11 -1.07
C TRP A 267 -7.05 10.68 -2.42
N ALA A 268 -7.29 11.65 -3.29
CA ALA A 268 -7.80 11.40 -4.63
C ALA A 268 -7.36 12.46 -5.63
N THR A 269 -7.19 12.05 -6.87
CA THR A 269 -6.83 12.95 -7.97
C THR A 269 -7.31 12.41 -9.31
N VAL A 270 -7.26 13.26 -10.35
CA VAL A 270 -7.66 12.89 -11.70
C VAL A 270 -6.43 12.83 -12.59
N LYS A 271 -6.24 11.68 -13.25
CA LYS A 271 -5.19 11.47 -14.25
C LYS A 271 -5.80 10.79 -15.47
N ASP A 272 -5.61 11.38 -16.64
CA ASP A 272 -6.05 10.84 -17.93
C ASP A 272 -7.53 10.39 -17.91
N GLN A 273 -8.40 11.27 -17.40
CA GLN A 273 -9.85 11.07 -17.26
C GLN A 273 -10.24 9.87 -16.36
N GLN A 274 -9.31 9.38 -15.55
CA GLN A 274 -9.57 8.39 -14.52
C GLN A 274 -9.38 9.02 -13.13
N LEU A 275 -10.23 8.61 -12.20
CA LEU A 275 -10.13 9.00 -10.81
C LEU A 275 -9.22 7.99 -10.09
N TYR A 276 -8.13 8.50 -9.52
CA TYR A 276 -7.20 7.76 -8.68
C TYR A 276 -7.53 8.04 -7.22
N VAL A 277 -7.65 7.01 -6.39
CA VAL A 277 -7.96 7.11 -4.97
C VAL A 277 -6.99 6.22 -4.21
N GLY A 278 -6.19 6.81 -3.33
CA GLY A 278 -5.25 6.04 -2.51
C GLY A 278 -5.61 6.04 -1.04
N SER A 279 -4.89 5.20 -0.32
CA SER A 279 -4.92 5.11 1.14
C SER A 279 -3.61 5.67 1.70
N MET A 280 -3.30 5.37 2.97
CA MET A 280 -2.20 5.96 3.73
C MET A 280 -0.80 5.77 3.10
N GLY A 281 -0.62 4.83 2.18
CA GLY A 281 0.65 4.61 1.49
C GLY A 281 1.76 4.03 2.37
N LYS A 282 1.41 3.41 3.50
CA LYS A 282 2.33 2.64 4.35
C LYS A 282 1.76 1.27 4.69
N GLU A 283 2.57 0.44 5.33
CA GLU A 283 2.14 -0.83 5.87
C GLU A 283 1.05 -0.59 6.93
N TRP A 284 0.02 -1.42 6.93
CA TRP A 284 -0.94 -1.48 8.03
C TRP A 284 -0.26 -2.17 9.21
N THR A 285 -0.38 -1.55 10.37
CA THR A 285 0.26 -1.99 11.60
C THR A 285 -0.72 -1.96 12.77
N THR A 286 -0.40 -2.68 13.84
CA THR A 286 -1.01 -2.43 15.15
C THR A 286 -0.69 -1.01 15.64
N SER A 287 -1.34 -0.54 16.71
CA SER A 287 -1.03 0.76 17.34
C SER A 287 0.40 0.85 17.90
N ALA A 288 1.06 -0.30 18.12
CA ALA A 288 2.46 -0.41 18.52
C ALA A 288 3.44 -0.55 17.34
N GLY A 289 2.93 -0.50 16.10
CA GLY A 289 3.75 -0.55 14.89
C GLY A 289 4.13 -1.95 14.42
N GLU A 290 3.48 -3.01 14.92
CA GLU A 290 3.71 -4.37 14.40
C GLU A 290 3.02 -4.55 13.05
N PHE A 291 3.74 -5.08 12.06
CA PHE A 291 3.24 -5.31 10.70
C PHE A 291 2.04 -6.27 10.68
N GLU A 292 1.03 -5.95 9.87
CA GLU A 292 -0.09 -6.85 9.58
C GLU A 292 -0.27 -7.12 8.08
N ASN A 293 -0.29 -6.09 7.24
CA ASN A 293 -0.49 -6.21 5.79
C ASN A 293 -0.08 -4.93 5.03
N GLU A 294 -0.14 -4.97 3.70
CA GLU A 294 0.21 -3.84 2.80
C GLU A 294 -1.01 -3.24 2.08
N ASN A 295 -2.24 -3.53 2.53
CA ASN A 295 -3.45 -3.06 1.86
C ASN A 295 -3.52 -1.52 1.67
N PRO A 296 -3.07 -0.68 2.61
CA PRO A 296 -3.09 0.78 2.44
C PRO A 296 -2.11 1.30 1.37
N MET A 297 -1.27 0.43 0.80
CA MET A 297 -0.41 0.77 -0.33
C MET A 297 -1.05 0.47 -1.69
N TYR A 298 -2.30 0.03 -1.73
CA TYR A 298 -3.05 -0.07 -2.99
C TYR A 298 -3.66 1.27 -3.38
N VAL A 299 -3.82 1.50 -4.69
CA VAL A 299 -4.52 2.65 -5.26
C VAL A 299 -5.66 2.16 -6.15
N LYS A 300 -6.85 2.70 -5.98
CA LYS A 300 -8.01 2.45 -6.84
C LYS A 300 -7.96 3.38 -8.03
N VAL A 301 -8.21 2.84 -9.22
CA VAL A 301 -8.42 3.64 -10.41
C VAL A 301 -9.81 3.38 -10.96
N ILE A 302 -10.55 4.45 -11.17
CA ILE A 302 -11.99 4.43 -11.42
C ILE A 302 -12.24 5.12 -12.76
N SER A 303 -12.95 4.44 -13.66
CA SER A 303 -13.36 5.01 -14.95
C SER A 303 -14.55 5.98 -14.77
N PRO A 304 -14.84 6.86 -15.73
CA PRO A 304 -16.03 7.72 -15.67
C PRO A 304 -17.35 6.95 -15.52
N SER A 305 -17.39 5.70 -15.97
CA SER A 305 -18.53 4.78 -15.83
C SER A 305 -18.59 4.03 -14.49
N GLY A 306 -17.56 4.17 -13.63
CA GLY A 306 -17.51 3.55 -12.32
C GLY A 306 -16.80 2.19 -12.26
N GLU A 307 -16.15 1.75 -13.34
CA GLU A 307 -15.32 0.52 -13.31
C GLU A 307 -14.10 0.74 -12.44
N VAL A 308 -13.81 -0.20 -11.54
CA VAL A 308 -12.72 -0.09 -10.56
C VAL A 308 -11.64 -1.12 -10.84
N ARG A 309 -10.39 -0.66 -10.90
CA ARG A 309 -9.18 -1.51 -10.85
C ARG A 309 -8.32 -1.15 -9.65
N SER A 310 -7.66 -2.14 -9.07
CA SER A 310 -6.73 -1.94 -7.95
C SER A 310 -5.28 -2.05 -8.46
N LEU A 311 -4.48 -1.03 -8.20
CA LEU A 311 -3.04 -1.02 -8.46
C LEU A 311 -2.28 -1.27 -7.17
N ASP A 312 -1.30 -2.16 -7.21
CA ASP A 312 -0.33 -2.33 -6.13
C ASP A 312 0.76 -1.27 -6.26
N TRP A 313 0.79 -0.32 -5.32
CA TRP A 313 1.78 0.75 -5.25
C TRP A 313 2.76 0.56 -4.08
N ALA A 314 2.84 -0.64 -3.49
CA ALA A 314 3.73 -0.90 -2.35
C ALA A 314 5.17 -0.54 -2.66
N PHE A 315 5.65 -0.87 -3.85
CA PHE A 315 6.98 -0.45 -4.27
C PHE A 315 7.09 1.07 -4.39
N ASN A 316 6.14 1.72 -5.07
CA ASN A 316 6.18 3.16 -5.33
C ASN A 316 6.28 3.96 -4.01
N PHE A 317 5.46 3.62 -3.02
CA PHE A 317 5.50 4.30 -1.72
C PHE A 317 6.78 4.03 -0.93
N LYS A 318 7.27 2.80 -0.93
CA LYS A 318 8.54 2.44 -0.26
C LYS A 318 9.71 3.18 -0.90
N PHE A 319 9.75 3.25 -2.23
CA PHE A 319 10.76 4.00 -2.97
C PHE A 319 10.62 5.50 -2.71
N LEU A 320 9.39 6.02 -2.67
CA LEU A 320 9.13 7.42 -2.39
C LEU A 320 9.67 7.88 -1.03
N ARG A 321 9.34 7.15 0.06
CA ARG A 321 9.85 7.49 1.41
C ARG A 321 11.37 7.32 1.54
N GLN A 322 11.94 6.33 0.85
CA GLN A 322 13.38 6.09 0.83
C GLN A 322 14.10 7.22 0.09
N GLU A 323 13.66 7.61 -1.09
CA GLU A 323 14.34 8.66 -1.85
C GLU A 323 14.11 10.05 -1.26
N ALA A 324 12.91 10.34 -0.77
CA ALA A 324 12.60 11.66 -0.24
C ALA A 324 13.31 11.98 1.08
N MET A 325 13.45 11.00 2.00
CA MET A 325 13.95 11.25 3.36
C MET A 325 14.92 10.19 3.90
N LYS A 326 15.30 9.20 3.09
CA LYS A 326 16.06 8.02 3.53
C LYS A 326 15.35 7.29 4.68
N ILE A 327 14.02 7.24 4.62
CA ILE A 327 13.19 6.48 5.56
C ILE A 327 13.13 5.04 5.07
N ASN A 328 13.61 4.12 5.91
CA ASN A 328 13.49 2.68 5.70
C ASN A 328 12.63 2.10 6.83
N TRP A 329 12.02 0.94 6.58
CA TRP A 329 11.32 0.19 7.62
C TRP A 329 12.23 -0.04 8.85
N PRO A 330 11.76 0.17 10.10
CA PRO A 330 10.37 0.38 10.52
C PRO A 330 9.87 1.83 10.50
N GLY A 331 10.67 2.77 9.97
CA GLY A 331 10.22 4.12 9.66
C GLY A 331 9.13 4.15 8.59
N TYR A 332 8.35 5.23 8.57
CA TYR A 332 7.15 5.34 7.74
C TYR A 332 6.88 6.76 7.27
N MET A 333 6.00 6.86 6.27
CA MET A 333 5.47 8.10 5.72
C MET A 333 3.98 7.87 5.48
N ILE A 334 3.11 8.77 5.96
CA ILE A 334 1.65 8.68 5.78
C ILE A 334 1.23 9.71 4.74
N HIS A 335 0.47 9.26 3.75
CA HIS A 335 -0.06 10.08 2.68
C HIS A 335 -1.58 10.25 2.83
N GLU A 336 -2.00 11.48 3.11
CA GLU A 336 -3.40 11.93 3.02
C GLU A 336 -3.57 12.97 1.92
N SER A 337 -2.56 13.17 1.09
CA SER A 337 -2.71 14.04 -0.07
C SER A 337 -1.77 13.65 -1.19
N GLY A 338 -2.31 13.61 -2.40
CA GLY A 338 -1.60 13.22 -3.61
C GLY A 338 -2.32 13.71 -4.85
N VAL A 339 -1.64 14.48 -5.70
CA VAL A 339 -2.21 15.11 -6.89
C VAL A 339 -1.36 14.82 -8.12
N TRP A 340 -2.01 14.49 -9.24
CA TRP A 340 -1.37 14.43 -10.55
C TRP A 340 -1.48 15.80 -11.24
N SER A 341 -0.33 16.37 -11.61
CA SER A 341 -0.30 17.55 -12.47
C SER A 341 -0.28 17.13 -13.94
N HIS A 342 -1.38 17.43 -14.64
CA HIS A 342 -1.47 17.20 -16.08
C HIS A 342 -0.58 18.15 -16.89
N VAL A 343 -0.22 19.32 -16.34
CA VAL A 343 0.67 20.33 -16.93
C VAL A 343 2.13 19.89 -16.80
N GLN A 344 2.55 19.53 -15.59
CA GLN A 344 3.93 19.16 -15.27
C GLN A 344 4.26 17.69 -15.56
N LYS A 345 3.23 16.86 -15.80
CA LYS A 345 3.34 15.40 -15.98
C LYS A 345 4.04 14.69 -14.82
N LYS A 346 3.68 15.11 -13.60
CA LYS A 346 4.27 14.62 -12.35
C LYS A 346 3.20 14.38 -11.29
N TRP A 347 3.46 13.40 -10.44
CA TRP A 347 2.81 13.24 -9.15
C TRP A 347 3.40 14.22 -8.15
N TYR A 348 2.56 14.76 -7.27
CA TYR A 348 2.95 15.57 -6.13
C TYR A 348 2.29 15.01 -4.87
N PHE A 349 3.03 15.00 -3.76
CA PHE A 349 2.57 14.54 -2.47
C PHE A 349 3.02 15.53 -1.38
N LEU A 350 2.11 15.81 -0.45
CA LEU A 350 2.41 16.45 0.83
C LEU A 350 2.06 15.42 1.92
N PRO A 351 3.04 14.62 2.40
CA PRO A 351 2.76 13.62 3.42
C PRO A 351 2.19 14.27 4.68
N ARG A 352 1.24 13.62 5.33
CA ARG A 352 0.75 14.02 6.65
C ARG A 352 1.86 13.86 7.68
N ARG A 353 2.48 12.68 7.69
CA ARG A 353 3.46 12.26 8.69
C ARG A 353 4.72 11.70 8.06
N CYS A 354 5.86 11.96 8.68
CA CYS A 354 7.16 11.44 8.27
C CYS A 354 7.98 11.06 9.50
N SER A 355 8.37 9.79 9.63
CA SER A 355 9.19 9.32 10.75
C SER A 355 10.22 8.29 10.32
N ARG A 356 11.43 8.40 10.88
CA ARG A 356 12.46 7.36 10.78
C ARG A 356 12.32 6.30 11.89
N GLU A 357 11.47 6.55 12.86
CA GLU A 357 11.19 5.64 13.98
C GLU A 357 9.99 4.74 13.67
N LYS A 358 9.88 3.64 14.41
CA LYS A 358 8.73 2.73 14.34
C LYS A 358 7.43 3.46 14.68
N TYR A 359 6.36 3.12 13.96
CA TYR A 359 5.02 3.66 14.21
C TYR A 359 4.57 3.41 15.65
N ASN A 360 3.98 4.45 16.24
CA ASN A 360 3.30 4.41 17.53
C ASN A 360 2.21 5.49 17.49
N GLU A 361 0.97 5.11 17.75
CA GLU A 361 -0.22 5.97 17.60
C GLU A 361 -0.07 7.31 18.34
N THR A 362 0.38 7.30 19.60
CA THR A 362 0.57 8.53 20.39
C THR A 362 1.73 9.39 19.88
N ARG A 363 2.84 8.78 19.45
CA ARG A 363 3.97 9.55 18.92
C ARG A 363 3.67 10.14 17.54
N ASP A 364 2.86 9.47 16.74
CA ASP A 364 2.50 9.88 15.38
C ASP A 364 1.82 11.26 15.34
N GLU A 365 1.08 11.63 16.39
CA GLU A 365 0.49 12.97 16.56
C GLU A 365 1.54 14.10 16.41
N HIS A 366 2.81 13.82 16.70
CA HIS A 366 3.93 14.77 16.66
C HIS A 366 4.86 14.59 15.44
N MET A 367 4.47 13.76 14.46
CA MET A 367 5.32 13.40 13.30
C MET A 367 4.94 14.16 12.03
N GLY A 368 4.35 15.35 12.14
CA GLY A 368 3.97 16.22 11.01
C GLY A 368 5.12 16.41 10.02
N CYS A 369 4.83 16.24 8.72
CA CYS A 369 5.84 16.33 7.67
C CYS A 369 5.86 17.72 6.99
N ASN A 370 7.04 18.14 6.51
CA ASN A 370 7.26 19.46 5.92
C ASN A 370 7.85 19.41 4.51
N LEU A 371 7.49 18.39 3.74
CA LEU A 371 8.05 18.13 2.42
C LEU A 371 6.97 18.20 1.33
N LEU A 372 7.31 18.87 0.23
CA LEU A 372 6.69 18.67 -1.07
C LEU A 372 7.53 17.66 -1.84
N ILE A 373 6.94 16.52 -2.16
CA ILE A 373 7.59 15.46 -2.93
C ILE A 373 6.96 15.44 -4.31
N SER A 374 7.79 15.46 -5.36
CA SER A 374 7.35 15.30 -6.74
C SER A 374 7.99 14.08 -7.36
N ALA A 375 7.24 13.34 -8.16
CA ALA A 375 7.72 12.16 -8.86
C ALA A 375 7.26 12.18 -10.32
N ASP A 376 8.09 11.68 -11.24
CA ASP A 376 7.60 11.39 -12.59
C ASP A 376 6.55 10.27 -12.58
N GLU A 377 5.86 10.08 -13.71
CA GLU A 377 4.74 9.13 -13.81
C GLU A 377 5.09 7.70 -13.35
N ARG A 378 6.35 7.30 -13.53
CA ARG A 378 6.86 5.96 -13.19
C ARG A 378 7.53 5.90 -11.83
N PHE A 379 7.58 6.99 -11.06
CA PHE A 379 8.32 7.07 -9.80
C PHE A 379 9.81 6.72 -9.97
N THR A 380 10.38 6.95 -11.14
CA THR A 380 11.81 6.74 -11.42
C THR A 380 12.67 7.93 -11.00
N ASN A 381 12.11 9.14 -11.07
CA ASN A 381 12.76 10.36 -10.63
C ASN A 381 11.92 11.03 -9.55
N ILE A 382 12.49 11.15 -8.36
CA ILE A 382 11.86 11.81 -7.21
C ILE A 382 12.66 13.07 -6.89
N ASN A 383 11.96 14.18 -6.71
CA ASN A 383 12.51 15.43 -6.24
C ASN A 383 11.76 15.89 -4.99
N THR A 384 12.50 16.40 -4.02
CA THR A 384 11.99 16.80 -2.71
C THR A 384 12.32 18.26 -2.45
N VAL A 385 11.32 19.01 -2.03
CA VAL A 385 11.44 20.39 -1.60
C VAL A 385 11.01 20.47 -0.13
N THR A 386 11.86 21.04 0.71
CA THR A 386 11.50 21.37 2.09
C THR A 386 10.74 22.69 2.09
N LEU A 387 9.58 22.72 2.72
CA LEU A 387 8.78 23.93 2.85
C LEU A 387 9.37 24.88 3.88
N ASP A 388 9.03 26.17 3.76
CA ASP A 388 9.44 27.18 4.73
C ASP A 388 9.06 26.78 6.18
N PRO A 389 9.95 27.02 7.17
CA PRO A 389 9.68 26.70 8.57
C PRO A 389 8.42 27.36 9.13
N ALA A 390 8.03 28.52 8.58
CA ALA A 390 6.80 29.23 8.96
C ALA A 390 5.51 28.43 8.70
N ASN A 391 5.56 27.45 7.80
CA ASN A 391 4.46 26.52 7.53
C ASN A 391 4.77 25.14 8.12
N THR A 392 5.49 25.04 9.23
CA THR A 392 5.86 23.74 9.80
C THR A 392 5.66 23.73 11.31
N THR A 393 4.71 22.92 11.76
CA THR A 393 4.49 22.60 13.18
C THR A 393 4.43 21.08 13.30
N PRO A 394 5.17 20.44 14.23
CA PRO A 394 5.23 18.98 14.34
C PRO A 394 3.88 18.29 14.54
N THR A 395 2.90 18.98 15.13
CA THR A 395 1.56 18.44 15.37
C THR A 395 0.62 18.59 14.17
N HIS A 396 0.96 19.46 13.22
CA HIS A 396 0.14 19.73 12.04
C HIS A 396 0.59 18.86 10.86
N GLY A 397 -0.33 18.05 10.33
CA GLY A 397 -0.09 17.21 9.15
C GLY A 397 -0.93 17.67 7.96
N PHE A 398 -0.37 17.65 6.75
CA PHE A 398 -1.14 17.90 5.53
C PHE A 398 -2.24 16.86 5.35
N SER A 399 -3.46 17.33 5.12
CA SER A 399 -4.65 16.49 4.94
C SER A 399 -5.27 16.61 3.54
N SER A 400 -5.00 17.68 2.78
CA SER A 400 -5.37 17.77 1.36
C SER A 400 -4.66 18.97 0.71
N PHE A 401 -4.48 18.94 -0.61
CA PHE A 401 -4.05 20.11 -1.38
C PHE A 401 -4.56 20.06 -2.81
N LYS A 402 -4.57 21.22 -3.47
CA LYS A 402 -4.84 21.37 -4.90
C LYS A 402 -3.95 22.44 -5.51
N PHE A 403 -3.63 22.30 -6.80
CA PHE A 403 -3.03 23.38 -7.56
C PHE A 403 -4.06 24.47 -7.83
N VAL A 404 -3.68 25.73 -7.64
CA VAL A 404 -4.53 26.87 -7.99
C VAL A 404 -4.70 26.89 -9.51
N PRO A 405 -5.94 26.87 -10.04
CA PRO A 405 -6.16 26.83 -11.48
C PRO A 405 -5.48 28.00 -12.20
N ASN A 406 -5.08 27.77 -13.46
CA ASN A 406 -4.45 28.79 -14.31
C ASN A 406 -3.14 29.38 -13.74
N THR A 407 -2.36 28.55 -13.02
CA THR A 407 -1.02 28.90 -12.51
C THR A 407 0.07 27.96 -13.02
N ASP A 408 -0.19 27.24 -14.12
CA ASP A 408 0.69 26.19 -14.67
C ASP A 408 1.08 25.12 -13.65
N ASP A 409 0.19 24.84 -12.69
CA ASP A 409 0.41 23.95 -11.55
C ASP A 409 1.67 24.32 -10.74
N LYS A 410 1.95 25.63 -10.58
CA LYS A 410 3.08 26.13 -9.78
C LYS A 410 2.70 26.62 -8.40
N ILE A 411 1.41 26.89 -8.16
CA ILE A 411 0.91 27.43 -6.89
C ILE A 411 -0.01 26.40 -6.26
N ILE A 412 0.25 26.06 -5.01
CA ILE A 412 -0.49 25.07 -4.23
C ILE A 412 -1.25 25.79 -3.12
N VAL A 413 -2.53 25.44 -2.93
CA VAL A 413 -3.25 25.67 -1.69
C VAL A 413 -3.40 24.33 -0.98
N ALA A 414 -3.10 24.32 0.32
CA ALA A 414 -3.11 23.10 1.13
C ALA A 414 -3.81 23.36 2.47
N ILE A 415 -4.45 22.32 2.98
CA ILE A 415 -4.97 22.28 4.34
C ILE A 415 -4.18 21.28 5.17
N LYS A 416 -4.14 21.56 6.47
CA LYS A 416 -3.58 20.67 7.47
C LYS A 416 -4.59 20.45 8.57
N SER A 417 -4.54 19.26 9.16
CA SER A 417 -5.21 19.00 10.41
C SER A 417 -4.23 18.69 11.53
N GLU A 418 -4.66 19.04 12.73
CA GLU A 418 -4.02 18.66 13.98
C GLU A 418 -4.98 17.78 14.76
N GLU A 419 -4.45 16.69 15.30
CA GLU A 419 -5.10 15.82 16.27
C GLU A 419 -4.11 15.71 17.42
N LEU A 420 -4.44 16.32 18.56
CA LEU A 420 -3.57 16.37 19.72
C LEU A 420 -4.40 16.19 20.99
N ASP A 421 -4.12 15.14 21.75
CA ASP A 421 -4.84 14.81 23.00
C ASP A 421 -6.38 14.78 22.81
N GLY A 422 -6.84 14.30 21.64
CA GLY A 422 -8.24 14.21 21.27
C GLY A 422 -8.92 15.53 20.88
N LYS A 423 -8.18 16.63 20.76
CA LYS A 423 -8.65 17.88 20.17
C LYS A 423 -8.27 17.97 18.70
N THR A 424 -9.14 18.59 17.92
CA THR A 424 -8.95 18.74 16.48
C THR A 424 -8.90 20.21 16.07
N SER A 425 -8.05 20.53 15.10
CA SER A 425 -8.01 21.85 14.49
C SER A 425 -7.60 21.75 13.02
N THR A 426 -7.96 22.76 12.22
CA THR A 426 -7.65 22.81 10.79
C THR A 426 -6.98 24.13 10.44
N PHE A 427 -5.98 24.07 9.56
CA PHE A 427 -5.24 25.21 9.05
C PHE A 427 -5.25 25.22 7.52
N ILE A 428 -5.07 26.41 6.93
CA ILE A 428 -4.89 26.60 5.49
C ILE A 428 -3.61 27.38 5.22
N THR A 429 -2.90 27.02 4.15
CA THR A 429 -1.66 27.67 3.70
C THR A 429 -1.57 27.61 2.18
N ALA A 430 -0.70 28.41 1.59
CA ALA A 430 -0.38 28.34 0.18
C ALA A 430 1.10 28.67 -0.08
N PHE A 431 1.69 27.98 -1.04
CA PHE A 431 3.09 28.10 -1.40
C PHE A 431 3.30 27.71 -2.87
N ASP A 432 4.45 28.06 -3.43
CA ASP A 432 4.82 27.61 -4.77
C ASP A 432 5.48 26.21 -4.77
N THR A 433 5.70 25.64 -5.94
CA THR A 433 6.36 24.33 -6.08
C THR A 433 7.85 24.34 -5.70
N GLU A 434 8.42 25.51 -5.42
CA GLU A 434 9.79 25.69 -4.94
C GLU A 434 9.84 25.79 -3.41
N GLY A 435 8.68 25.80 -2.75
CA GLY A 435 8.53 25.79 -1.30
C GLY A 435 8.36 27.17 -0.67
N HIS A 436 8.33 28.25 -1.47
CA HIS A 436 8.18 29.61 -0.97
C HIS A 436 6.74 29.89 -0.55
N THR A 437 6.58 30.39 0.67
CA THR A 437 5.28 30.73 1.25
C THR A 437 4.65 31.92 0.55
N ILE A 438 3.38 31.77 0.15
CA ILE A 438 2.52 32.83 -0.39
C ILE A 438 1.47 33.25 0.63
N LEU A 439 0.87 32.26 1.31
CA LEU A 439 -0.05 32.44 2.43
C LEU A 439 0.52 31.68 3.63
N PRO A 440 1.02 32.38 4.65
CA PRO A 440 1.40 31.75 5.91
C PRO A 440 0.25 30.92 6.47
N GLU A 441 0.57 29.88 7.21
CA GLU A 441 -0.43 29.04 7.87
C GLU A 441 -1.42 29.87 8.71
N GLN A 442 -2.72 29.69 8.44
CA GLN A 442 -3.80 30.35 9.14
C GLN A 442 -4.75 29.30 9.72
N ARG A 443 -5.01 29.37 11.02
CA ARG A 443 -6.04 28.55 11.66
C ARG A 443 -7.41 28.95 11.13
N ILE A 444 -8.20 27.98 10.70
CA ILE A 444 -9.62 28.17 10.39
C ILE A 444 -10.36 28.21 11.74
N ASP A 445 -11.25 29.18 11.93
CA ASP A 445 -12.03 29.33 13.16
C ASP A 445 -13.07 28.21 13.30
N THR A 446 -12.61 27.06 13.79
CA THR A 446 -13.36 25.82 13.92
C THR A 446 -12.56 24.81 14.74
N ASP A 447 -13.27 23.88 15.39
CA ASP A 447 -12.66 22.70 16.01
C ASP A 447 -12.86 21.44 15.13
N LEU A 448 -13.39 21.58 13.91
CA LEU A 448 -13.57 20.46 13.00
C LEU A 448 -12.26 20.11 12.27
N LYS A 449 -12.06 18.81 12.02
CA LYS A 449 -10.96 18.28 11.20
C LYS A 449 -11.41 18.26 9.73
N TYR A 450 -10.88 19.16 8.90
CA TYR A 450 -11.13 19.13 7.46
C TYR A 450 -10.01 18.38 6.73
N GLU A 451 -10.41 17.48 5.83
CA GLU A 451 -9.50 16.53 5.16
C GLU A 451 -9.65 16.54 3.64
N GLY A 452 -10.50 17.40 3.08
CA GLY A 452 -10.53 17.62 1.64
C GLY A 452 -10.65 19.10 1.33
N ILE A 453 -9.89 19.59 0.36
CA ILE A 453 -10.08 20.91 -0.25
C ILE A 453 -10.23 20.76 -1.75
N GLU A 454 -11.16 21.51 -2.35
CA GLU A 454 -11.35 21.51 -3.81
C GLU A 454 -11.83 22.87 -4.33
N PHE A 455 -11.48 23.17 -5.57
CA PHE A 455 -12.09 24.23 -6.37
C PHE A 455 -13.40 23.74 -6.99
N ILE A 456 -14.52 24.29 -6.51
CA ILE A 456 -15.89 23.85 -6.85
C ILE A 456 -16.61 24.82 -7.79
#